data_AF-A0A5T1VAS2-F1
#
_entry.id   AF-A0A5T1VAS2-F1
#
_cell.length_a   1.000
_cell.length_b   1.000
_cell.length_c   1.000
_cell.angle_alpha   90.00
_cell.angle_beta   90.00
_cell.angle_gamma   90.00
#
_symmetry.space_group_name_H-M   'P 1'
#
loop_
_entity.id
_entity.type
_entity.pdbx_description
1 polymer ?
#
loop_
_entity_poly.entity_id
_entity_poly.type
_entity_poly.pdbx_seq_one_letter_code
_entity_poly.pdbx_strand_id
1 'polypeptide(L)'
;MKKWIFIVFCFILGFIIHIFYIGYTNELLFNKFIKNSNPDYTITDIYFKKGFLTSKGSFTLNHSHTQLSTKIDLKFNNYFLLNK
;
A
#
# COMPACT_ATOMS: atom_id res chain seq x y z
N MET A 1 -14.67 -36.11 -10.01
CA MET A 1 -15.36 -34.83 -9.71
C MET A 1 -14.87 -34.15 -8.42
N LYS A 2 -14.72 -34.85 -7.28
CA LYS A 2 -14.24 -34.25 -6.01
C LYS A 2 -12.85 -33.59 -6.07
N LYS A 3 -11.90 -34.16 -6.81
CA LYS A 3 -10.52 -33.61 -6.96
C LYS A 3 -10.49 -32.25 -7.68
N TRP A 4 -11.38 -32.04 -8.66
CA TRP A 4 -11.46 -30.77 -9.40
C TRP A 4 -12.01 -29.63 -8.55
N ILE A 5 -13.01 -29.93 -7.70
CA ILE A 5 -13.57 -28.97 -6.74
C ILE A 5 -12.51 -28.53 -5.73
N PHE A 6 -11.68 -29.47 -5.25
CA PHE A 6 -10.59 -29.14 -4.34
C PHE A 6 -9.55 -28.22 -4.99
N ILE A 7 -9.18 -28.46 -6.26
CA ILE A 7 -8.25 -27.60 -7.00
C ILE A 7 -8.80 -26.17 -7.12
N VAL A 8 -10.08 -26.02 -7.52
CA VAL A 8 -10.73 -24.70 -7.62
C VAL A 8 -10.75 -23.99 -6.26
N PHE A 9 -11.05 -24.72 -5.19
CA PHE A 9 -11.01 -24.17 -3.83
C PHE A 9 -9.62 -23.66 -3.45
N CYS A 10 -8.56 -24.42 -3.72
CA CYS A 10 -7.18 -24.00 -3.46
C CYS A 10 -6.80 -22.74 -4.26
N PHE A 11 -7.25 -22.62 -5.51
CA PHE A 11 -7.01 -21.41 -6.33
C PHE A 11 -7.69 -20.17 -5.72
N ILE A 12 -8.95 -20.28 -5.31
CA ILE A 12 -9.68 -19.17 -4.68
C ILE A 12 -9.01 -18.77 -3.36
N LEU A 13 -8.63 -19.75 -2.53
CA LEU A 13 -7.93 -19.49 -1.27
C LEU A 13 -6.59 -18.78 -1.51
N GLY A 14 -5.79 -19.27 -2.44
CA GLY A 14 -4.50 -18.68 -2.80
C GLY A 14 -4.64 -17.24 -3.29
N PHE A 15 -5.66 -16.98 -4.11
CA PHE A 15 -5.97 -15.62 -4.58
C PHE A 15 -6.32 -14.68 -3.41
N ILE A 16 -7.20 -15.12 -2.51
CA ILE A 16 -7.59 -14.35 -1.31
C ILE A 16 -6.36 -14.04 -0.45
N ILE A 17 -5.55 -15.04 -0.13
CA ILE A 17 -4.32 -14.86 0.68
C ILE A 17 -3.39 -13.84 0.02
N HIS A 18 -3.20 -13.95 -1.30
CA HIS A 18 -2.32 -13.05 -2.04
C HIS A 18 -2.79 -11.59 -1.98
N ILE A 19 -4.10 -11.34 -2.12
CA ILE A 19 -4.69 -10.01 -1.99
C ILE A 19 -4.44 -9.42 -0.61
N PHE A 20 -4.68 -10.21 0.45
CA PHE A 20 -4.44 -9.76 1.82
C PHE A 20 -2.96 -9.47 2.06
N TYR A 21 -2.08 -10.33 1.55
CA TYR A 21 -0.64 -10.18 1.64
C TYR A 21 -0.18 -8.87 0.97
N ILE A 22 -0.59 -8.60 -0.26
CA ILE A 22 -0.17 -7.37 -0.95
C ILE A 22 -0.72 -6.12 -0.25
N GLY A 23 -1.98 -6.17 0.19
CA GLY A 23 -2.57 -5.09 0.98
C GLY A 23 -1.75 -4.79 2.23
N TYR A 24 -1.26 -5.82 2.92
CA TYR A 24 -0.37 -5.70 4.08
C TYR A 24 1.01 -5.14 3.71
N THR A 25 1.63 -5.63 2.63
CA THR A 25 2.95 -5.13 2.21
C THR A 25 2.91 -3.65 1.80
N ASN A 26 1.84 -3.21 1.13
CA ASN A 26 1.66 -1.79 0.76
C ASN A 26 1.58 -0.88 1.99
N GLU A 27 0.85 -1.32 3.01
CA GLU A 27 0.72 -0.62 4.28
C GLU A 27 2.06 -0.56 5.02
N LEU A 28 2.81 -1.67 5.03
CA LEU A 28 4.13 -1.74 5.65
C LEU A 28 5.15 -0.84 4.93
N LEU A 29 5.11 -0.79 3.60
CA LEU A 29 5.93 0.13 2.80
C LEU A 29 5.58 1.59 3.10
N PHE A 30 4.29 1.94 3.11
CA PHE A 30 3.85 3.29 3.44
C PHE A 30 4.30 3.71 4.85
N ASN A 31 4.14 2.81 5.83
CA ASN A 31 4.59 3.05 7.20
C ASN A 31 6.10 3.27 7.31
N LYS A 32 6.91 2.62 6.47
CA LYS A 32 8.36 2.87 6.42
C LYS A 32 8.68 4.27 5.87
N PHE A 33 7.93 4.75 4.88
CA PHE A 33 8.14 6.10 4.34
C PHE A 33 7.83 7.19 5.38
N ILE A 34 6.72 7.06 6.11
CA ILE A 34 6.29 8.09 7.07
C ILE A 34 7.05 8.05 8.41
N LYS A 35 7.66 6.92 8.77
CA LYS A 35 8.42 6.79 10.03
C LYS A 35 9.87 7.28 9.93
N ASN A 36 10.28 7.81 8.77
CA ASN A 36 11.63 8.32 8.61
C ASN A 36 11.79 9.64 9.38
N SER A 37 12.47 9.58 10.52
CA SER A 37 12.77 10.75 11.34
C SER A 37 13.94 11.50 10.73
N ASN A 38 13.68 12.73 10.27
CA ASN A 38 14.70 13.63 9.75
C ASN A 38 14.52 15.01 10.44
N PRO A 39 15.59 15.64 10.93
CA PRO A 39 15.48 16.97 11.54
C PRO A 39 14.99 18.07 10.58
N ASP A 40 15.22 17.91 9.27
CA ASP A 40 14.97 18.95 8.26
C ASP A 40 13.50 19.04 7.82
N TYR A 41 12.67 18.04 8.16
CA TYR A 41 11.26 18.03 7.81
C TYR A 41 10.40 17.26 8.81
N THR A 42 9.14 17.65 8.93
CA THR A 42 8.12 16.94 9.69
C THR A 42 7.07 16.37 8.74
N ILE A 43 6.55 15.19 9.08
CA ILE A 43 5.49 14.54 8.30
C ILE A 43 4.15 14.74 9.02
N THR A 44 3.18 15.33 8.33
CA THR A 44 1.81 15.55 8.83
C THR A 44 0.77 15.01 7.86
N ASP A 45 -0.51 15.07 8.25
CA ASP A 45 -1.67 14.76 7.39
C ASP A 45 -1.58 13.36 6.75
N ILE A 46 -1.13 12.40 7.56
CA ILE A 46 -0.90 11.03 7.13
C ILE A 46 -2.26 10.36 6.89
N TYR A 47 -2.45 9.88 5.67
CA TYR A 47 -3.63 9.13 5.27
C TYR A 47 -3.21 7.89 4.49
N PHE A 48 -3.75 6.73 4.86
CA PHE A 48 -3.57 5.50 4.11
C PHE A 48 -4.92 4.80 3.93
N LYS A 49 -5.27 4.51 2.68
CA LYS A 49 -6.44 3.73 2.29
C LYS A 49 -5.98 2.43 1.65
N LYS A 50 -6.15 1.35 2.38
CA LYS A 50 -5.99 -0.01 1.87
C LYS A 50 -7.09 -0.31 0.85
N GLY A 51 -6.71 -0.86 -0.29
CA GLY A 51 -7.67 -1.32 -1.29
C GLY A 51 -7.28 -2.65 -1.93
N PHE A 52 -8.25 -3.25 -2.60
CA PHE A 52 -8.15 -4.60 -3.17
C PHE A 52 -7.19 -4.68 -4.36
N LEU A 53 -7.39 -3.81 -5.37
CA LEU A 53 -6.47 -3.68 -6.52
C LEU A 53 -5.47 -2.55 -6.35
N THR A 54 -5.83 -1.56 -5.54
CA THR A 54 -5.08 -0.32 -5.44
C THR A 54 -5.20 0.22 -4.04
N SER A 55 -4.06 0.37 -3.36
CA SER A 55 -3.99 1.15 -2.13
C SER A 55 -3.52 2.57 -2.46
N LYS A 56 -3.97 3.54 -1.67
CA LYS A 56 -3.56 4.94 -1.80
C LYS A 56 -3.00 5.40 -0.47
N GLY A 57 -1.93 6.17 -0.49
CA GLY A 57 -1.39 6.84 0.68
C GLY A 57 -1.13 8.30 0.37
N SER A 58 -1.24 9.17 1.35
CA SER A 58 -0.82 10.56 1.21
C SER A 58 -0.26 11.08 2.52
N PHE A 59 0.68 12.00 2.44
CA PHE A 59 1.21 12.72 3.58
C PHE A 59 1.79 14.07 3.13
N THR A 60 1.94 14.98 4.06
CA THR A 60 2.56 16.29 3.81
C THR A 60 3.94 16.32 4.46
N LEU A 61 4.94 16.75 3.71
CA LEU A 61 6.27 17.09 4.21
C LEU A 61 6.32 18.59 4.49
N ASN A 62 6.46 18.98 5.75
CA ASN A 62 6.69 20.37 6.13
C ASN A 62 8.17 20.56 6.44
N HIS A 63 8.84 21.44 5.70
CA HIS A 63 10.27 21.68 5.90
C HIS A 63 10.48 22.52 7.17
N SER A 64 11.37 22.08 8.06
CA SER A 64 11.59 22.74 9.37
C SER A 64 12.18 24.15 9.23
N HIS A 65 12.94 24.41 8.16
CA HIS A 65 13.69 25.65 7.96
C HIS A 65 13.06 26.62 6.95
N THR A 66 11.90 26.27 6.37
CA THR A 66 11.21 27.08 5.37
C THR A 66 9.70 26.92 5.51
N GLN A 67 8.89 27.92 5.18
CA GLN A 67 7.42 27.79 5.15
C GLN A 67 6.90 26.98 3.94
N LEU A 68 7.70 26.04 3.44
CA LEU A 68 7.36 25.18 2.32
C LEU A 68 6.78 23.86 2.83
N SER A 69 5.63 23.50 2.26
CA SER A 69 4.96 22.21 2.48
C SER A 69 4.81 21.49 1.15
N THR A 70 5.23 20.23 1.07
CA THR A 70 5.08 19.38 -0.10
C THR A 70 4.10 18.26 0.21
N LYS A 71 2.99 18.19 -0.53
CA LYS A 71 2.06 17.07 -0.44
C LYS A 71 2.53 15.93 -1.35
N ILE A 72 2.62 14.73 -0.80
CA ILE A 72 2.97 13.51 -1.53
C ILE A 72 1.74 12.61 -1.59
N ASP A 73 1.35 12.22 -2.80
CA ASP A 73 0.28 11.27 -3.06
C ASP A 73 0.89 10.00 -3.70
N LEU A 74 0.72 8.85 -3.05
CA LEU A 74 1.23 7.55 -3.45
C LEU A 74 0.07 6.65 -3.88
N LYS A 75 0.28 5.94 -5.00
CA LYS A 75 -0.64 4.92 -5.52
C LYS A 75 0.10 3.59 -5.62
N PHE A 76 -0.36 2.60 -4.86
CA PHE A 76 0.18 1.24 -4.87
C PHE A 76 -0.76 0.37 -5.71
N ASN A 77 -0.35 0.03 -6.92
CA ASN A 77 -1.10 -0.87 -7.80
C ASN A 77 -0.69 -2.32 -7.53
N ASN A 78 -1.68 -3.20 -7.39
CA ASN A 78 -1.45 -4.64 -7.30
C ASN A 78 -1.43 -5.20 -8.73
N TYR A 79 -0.24 -5.38 -9.29
CA TYR A 79 -0.02 -5.70 -10.72
C TYR A 79 -0.45 -7.10 -11.17
N PHE A 80 -1.10 -7.91 -10.33
CA PHE A 80 -1.55 -9.26 -10.68
C PHE A 80 -2.49 -9.29 -11.92
N LEU A 81 -3.14 -8.16 -12.24
CA LEU A 81 -4.07 -8.01 -13.38
C LEU A 81 -3.57 -7.10 -14.50
N LEU A 82 -2.33 -6.60 -14.44
CA LEU A 82 -1.82 -5.56 -15.35
C LEU A 82 -0.76 -6.04 -16.36
N ASN A 83 -0.37 -7.32 -16.31
CA ASN A 83 0.34 -7.92 -17.44
C ASN A 83 -0.69 -8.21 -18.54
N LYS A 84 -0.74 -7.30 -19.51
CA LYS A 84 -1.49 -7.44 -20.76
C LYS A 84 -0.52 -7.76 -21.89
#